data_AF-A0A958K5J5-F1
#
_entry.id   AF-A0A958K5J5-F1
#
_cell.length_a   1.000
_cell.length_b   1.000
_cell.length_c   1.000
_cell.angle_alpha   90.00
_cell.angle_beta   90.00
_cell.angle_gamma   90.00
#
_symmetry.space_group_name_H-M   'P 1'
#
loop_
_entity.id
_entity.type
_entity.pdbx_description
1 polymer ?
#
loop_
_entity_poly.entity_id
_entity_poly.type
_entity_poly.pdbx_seq_one_letter_code
_entity_poly.pdbx_strand_id
1 'polypeptide(L)'
;GYLGSGSQYWSWIAIEDAVRAISFCLEQSLTGPVNIVGPAPVTNREFSQSLAKAMKRPCLFPAPAFALRLLLGEFADEGLLASTRVLPKKLEEAGFRFNNSELRSALTSALIQED
;
A
#
# COMPACT_ATOMS: atom_id res chain seq x y z
N GLY A 1 4.26 -2.76 15.13
CA GLY A 1 4.49 -1.32 15.37
C GLY A 1 4.64 -0.62 14.05
N TYR A 2 4.59 0.71 14.03
CA TYR A 2 4.89 1.52 12.82
C TYR A 2 6.39 1.71 12.65
N LEU A 3 6.86 1.97 11.43
CA LEU A 3 8.29 2.00 11.07
C LEU A 3 8.85 3.43 11.13
N GLY A 4 9.95 3.63 11.85
CA GLY A 4 10.57 4.96 11.97
C GLY A 4 9.61 5.99 12.59
N SER A 5 9.46 7.16 11.97
CA SER A 5 8.48 8.18 12.40
C SER A 5 7.02 7.74 12.17
N GLY A 6 6.81 6.84 11.20
CA GLY A 6 5.51 6.43 10.71
C GLY A 6 4.81 7.46 9.82
N SER A 7 5.44 8.60 9.51
CA SER A 7 4.86 9.69 8.71
C SER A 7 5.05 9.52 7.20
N GLN A 8 5.89 8.57 6.78
CA GLN A 8 6.14 8.28 5.37
C GLN A 8 4.86 7.76 4.71
N TYR A 9 4.56 8.26 3.52
CA TYR A 9 3.41 7.80 2.73
C TYR A 9 3.74 6.51 1.99
N TRP A 10 2.79 5.58 2.04
CA TRP A 10 2.74 4.36 1.25
C TRP A 10 1.51 4.39 0.33
N SER A 11 1.77 4.29 -0.97
CA SER A 11 0.75 4.02 -1.98
C SER A 11 0.57 2.50 -2.10
N TRP A 12 -0.57 2.01 -1.66
CA TRP A 12 -0.91 0.58 -1.63
C TRP A 12 -2.02 0.28 -2.62
N ILE A 13 -2.18 -0.98 -3.01
CA ILE A 13 -3.28 -1.48 -3.84
C ILE A 13 -3.59 -2.91 -3.41
N ALA A 14 -4.87 -3.30 -3.41
CA ALA A 14 -5.23 -4.71 -3.24
C ALA A 14 -4.74 -5.53 -4.44
N ILE A 15 -4.28 -6.76 -4.21
CA ILE A 15 -3.70 -7.58 -5.28
C ILE A 15 -4.70 -7.84 -6.43
N GLU A 16 -5.97 -8.03 -6.10
CA GLU A 16 -7.05 -8.18 -7.09
C GLU A 16 -7.19 -6.94 -7.98
N ASP A 17 -7.17 -5.75 -7.38
CA ASP A 17 -7.25 -4.49 -8.12
C ASP A 17 -5.99 -4.23 -8.94
N ALA A 18 -4.81 -4.67 -8.48
CA ALA A 18 -3.58 -4.58 -9.26
C ALA A 18 -3.65 -5.43 -10.53
N VAL A 19 -4.10 -6.68 -10.42
CA VAL A 19 -4.30 -7.57 -11.57
C VAL A 19 -5.33 -6.98 -12.53
N ARG A 20 -6.48 -6.53 -12.02
CA ARG A 20 -7.51 -5.89 -12.84
C ARG A 20 -7.03 -4.62 -13.54
N ALA A 21 -6.24 -3.80 -12.85
CA ALA A 21 -5.70 -2.57 -13.44
C ALA A 21 -4.72 -2.90 -14.59
N ILE A 22 -3.91 -3.95 -14.45
CA ILE A 22 -3.04 -4.43 -15.53
C ILE A 22 -3.88 -4.93 -16.71
N SER A 23 -4.88 -5.79 -16.48
CA SER A 23 -5.78 -6.25 -17.54
C SER A 23 -6.49 -5.09 -18.23
N PHE A 24 -6.98 -4.13 -17.45
CA PHE A 24 -7.60 -2.92 -17.97
C PHE A 24 -6.64 -2.10 -18.85
N CYS A 25 -5.36 -1.98 -18.47
CA CYS A 25 -4.35 -1.33 -19.31
C CYS A 25 -4.02 -2.10 -20.60
N LEU A 26 -4.25 -3.42 -20.66
CA LEU A 26 -4.08 -4.22 -21.87
C LEU A 26 -5.30 -4.11 -22.79
N GLU A 27 -6.50 -3.98 -22.22
CA GLU A 27 -7.76 -3.82 -22.96
C GLU A 27 -7.96 -2.39 -23.48
N GLN A 28 -7.52 -1.40 -22.70
CA GLN A 28 -7.58 0.01 -23.08
C GLN A 28 -6.27 0.43 -23.75
N SER A 29 -6.35 1.19 -24.84
CA SER A 29 -5.17 1.72 -25.55
C SER A 29 -4.50 2.89 -24.80
N LEU A 30 -4.17 2.72 -23.52
CA LEU A 30 -3.48 3.72 -22.71
C LEU A 30 -2.01 3.82 -23.12
N THR A 31 -1.55 5.03 -23.42
CA THR A 31 -0.18 5.28 -23.93
C THR A 31 0.69 5.98 -22.90
N GLY A 32 1.92 5.50 -22.67
CA GLY A 32 2.82 6.05 -21.65
C GLY A 32 2.57 5.52 -20.23
N PRO A 33 3.32 5.99 -19.23
CA PRO A 33 3.33 5.39 -17.89
C PRO A 33 1.97 5.44 -17.20
N VAL A 34 1.67 4.40 -16.40
CA VAL A 34 0.45 4.27 -15.60
C VAL A 34 0.84 3.80 -14.20
N ASN A 35 0.37 4.51 -13.17
CA ASN A 35 0.61 4.13 -11.78
C ASN A 35 -0.42 3.08 -11.34
N ILE A 36 0.03 1.84 -11.11
CA ILE A 36 -0.80 0.76 -10.56
C ILE A 36 -0.78 0.85 -9.03
N VAL A 37 -1.53 1.82 -8.50
CA VAL A 37 -1.69 2.05 -7.05
C VAL A 37 -3.15 2.36 -6.73
N GLY A 38 -3.56 2.17 -5.48
CA GLY A 38 -4.91 2.52 -5.02
C GLY A 38 -5.11 4.03 -4.89
N PRO A 39 -6.38 4.48 -4.79
CA PRO A 39 -6.73 5.91 -4.82
C PRO A 39 -6.44 6.64 -3.50
N ALA A 40 -6.19 5.91 -2.41
CA ALA A 40 -6.05 6.46 -1.06
C ALA A 40 -4.70 6.08 -0.42
N PRO A 41 -3.59 6.76 -0.76
CA PRO A 41 -2.33 6.59 -0.06
C PRO A 41 -2.48 6.90 1.43
N VAL A 42 -1.79 6.14 2.26
CA VAL A 42 -1.82 6.30 3.73
C VAL A 42 -0.41 6.49 4.25
N THR A 43 -0.28 7.01 5.46
CA THR A 43 0.99 6.97 6.20
C THR A 43 1.29 5.56 6.68
N ASN A 44 2.57 5.23 6.89
CA ASN A 44 2.98 3.96 7.47
C ASN A 44 2.32 3.72 8.84
N ARG A 45 2.10 4.78 9.64
CA ARG A 45 1.39 4.70 10.91
C ARG A 45 -0.05 4.22 10.73
N GLU A 46 -0.80 4.84 9.82
CA GLU A 46 -2.18 4.46 9.51
C GLU A 46 -2.25 3.03 8.95
N PHE A 47 -1.29 2.66 8.08
CA PHE A 47 -1.17 1.30 7.57
C PHE A 47 -0.95 0.28 8.69
N SER A 48 0.06 0.52 9.53
CA SER A 48 0.45 -0.38 10.61
C SER A 48 -0.66 -0.55 11.64
N GLN A 49 -1.37 0.53 11.97
CA GLN A 49 -2.53 0.49 12.85
C GLN A 49 -3.70 -0.30 12.23
N SER A 50 -3.98 -0.09 10.95
CA SER A 50 -5.05 -0.80 10.24
C SER A 50 -4.77 -2.30 10.17
N LEU A 51 -3.53 -2.67 9.83
CA LEU A 51 -3.08 -4.07 9.79
C LEU A 51 -3.16 -4.72 11.17
N ALA A 52 -2.64 -4.06 12.20
CA ALA A 52 -2.67 -4.59 13.56
C ALA A 52 -4.10 -4.80 14.06
N LYS A 53 -5.03 -3.87 13.73
CA LYS A 53 -6.45 -4.01 14.06
C LYS A 53 -7.09 -5.21 13.34
N ALA A 54 -6.77 -5.42 12.07
CA ALA A 54 -7.27 -6.57 11.30
C ALA A 54 -6.74 -7.90 11.85
N MET A 55 -5.46 -7.96 12.24
CA MET A 55 -4.82 -9.12 12.87
C MET A 55 -5.15 -9.31 14.36
N LYS A 56 -5.94 -8.41 14.98
CA LYS A 56 -6.22 -8.39 16.43
C LYS A 56 -4.95 -8.35 17.30
N ARG A 57 -3.93 -7.59 16.88
CA ARG A 57 -2.65 -7.40 17.60
C ARG A 57 -2.41 -5.93 17.96
N PRO A 58 -1.66 -5.62 19.04
CA PRO A 58 -1.36 -4.25 19.41
C PRO A 58 -0.34 -3.58 18.46
N CYS A 59 -0.47 -2.26 18.25
CA CYS A 59 0.48 -1.44 17.49
C CYS A 59 0.89 -0.20 18.30
N LEU A 60 1.67 -0.41 19.37
CA LEU A 60 1.98 0.63 20.36
C LEU A 60 3.32 1.34 20.10
N PHE A 61 4.37 0.58 19.82
CA PHE A 61 5.73 1.11 19.71
C PHE A 61 6.24 1.19 18.27
N PRO A 62 7.06 2.19 17.93
CA PRO A 62 7.76 2.23 16.65
C PRO A 62 8.79 1.11 16.56
N ALA A 63 8.97 0.53 15.37
CA ALA A 63 10.16 -0.21 15.01
C ALA A 63 11.28 0.81 14.68
N PRO A 64 12.38 0.85 15.46
CA PRO A 64 13.42 1.84 15.24
C PRO A 64 14.10 1.68 13.87
N ALA A 65 14.35 2.79 13.18
CA ALA A 65 14.97 2.79 11.86
C ALA A 65 16.34 2.10 11.84
N PHE A 66 17.15 2.26 12.89
CA PHE A 66 18.46 1.60 12.97
C PHE A 66 18.33 0.06 12.99
N ALA A 67 17.30 -0.46 13.66
CA ALA A 67 17.07 -1.90 13.73
C ALA A 67 16.59 -2.44 12.38
N LEU A 68 15.75 -1.69 11.67
CA LEU A 68 15.32 -2.02 10.31
C LEU A 68 16.51 -2.05 9.34
N ARG A 69 17.39 -1.03 9.40
CA ARG A 69 18.62 -0.98 8.58
C ARG A 69 19.58 -2.13 8.88
N LEU A 70 19.72 -2.53 10.14
CA LEU A 70 20.56 -3.66 10.51
C LEU A 70 20.05 -4.98 9.92
N LEU A 71 18.73 -5.15 9.86
CA LEU A 71 18.08 -6.38 9.36
C LEU A 71 17.94 -6.42 7.84
N LEU A 72 17.67 -5.29 7.20
CA LEU A 72 17.24 -5.20 5.80
C LEU A 72 18.22 -4.41 4.92
N GLY A 73 19.29 -3.85 5.49
CA GLY A 73 20.27 -3.05 4.76
C GLY A 73 19.65 -1.84 4.08
N GLU A 74 20.06 -1.59 2.84
CA GLU A 74 19.62 -0.47 2.01
C GLU A 74 18.10 -0.51 1.69
N PHE A 75 17.49 -1.72 1.67
CA PHE A 75 16.05 -1.87 1.45
C PHE A 75 15.22 -1.23 2.57
N ALA A 76 15.78 -1.09 3.78
CA ALA A 76 15.09 -0.35 4.85
C ALA A 76 14.85 1.11 4.44
N ASP A 77 15.84 1.76 3.85
CA ASP A 77 15.75 3.16 3.46
C ASP A 77 14.91 3.35 2.19
N GLU A 78 15.10 2.50 1.18
CA GLU A 78 14.40 2.65 -0.11
C GLU A 78 12.99 2.06 -0.12
N GLY A 79 12.78 0.91 0.53
CA GLY A 79 11.52 0.17 0.48
C GLY A 79 10.57 0.48 1.62
N LEU A 80 11.08 0.74 2.83
CA LEU A 80 10.25 0.86 4.03
C LEU A 80 10.15 2.28 4.59
N LEU A 81 11.25 3.03 4.52
CA LEU A 81 11.34 4.38 5.08
C LEU A 81 11.18 5.48 4.01
N ALA A 82 11.27 5.13 2.73
CA ALA A 82 10.93 6.04 1.65
C ALA A 82 9.47 6.49 1.74
N SER A 83 9.24 7.75 1.37
CA SER A 83 7.91 8.35 1.33
C SER A 83 7.59 8.74 -0.10
N THR A 84 6.60 8.08 -0.70
CA THR A 84 6.13 8.46 -2.02
C THR A 84 4.61 8.40 -2.05
N ARG A 85 4.00 9.56 -2.30
CA ARG A 85 2.54 9.70 -2.41
C ARG A 85 2.14 9.67 -3.88
N VAL A 86 2.07 8.47 -4.43
CA VAL A 86 1.66 8.23 -5.82
C VAL A 86 0.14 8.11 -5.91
N LEU A 87 -0.46 8.70 -6.94
CA LEU A 87 -1.89 8.62 -7.23
C LEU A 87 -2.14 7.97 -8.61
N PRO A 88 -3.24 7.21 -8.78
CA PRO A 88 -3.58 6.50 -10.00
C PRO A 88 -4.35 7.34 -11.02
N LYS A 89 -4.00 8.64 -11.18
CA LYS A 89 -4.78 9.61 -11.97
C LYS A 89 -5.21 9.08 -13.35
N LYS A 90 -4.26 8.50 -14.09
CA LYS A 90 -4.52 8.01 -15.44
C LYS A 90 -5.43 6.77 -15.49
N LEU A 91 -5.38 5.91 -14.47
CA LEU A 91 -6.34 4.81 -14.34
C LEU A 91 -7.74 5.36 -14.07
N GLU A 92 -7.86 6.33 -13.15
CA GLU A 92 -9.14 6.95 -12.80
C GLU A 92 -9.75 7.72 -13.98
N GLU A 93 -8.95 8.52 -14.68
CA GLU A 93 -9.34 9.27 -15.87
C GLU A 93 -9.76 8.33 -17.02
N ALA A 94 -9.13 7.17 -17.13
CA ALA A 94 -9.51 6.14 -18.09
C ALA A 94 -10.80 5.39 -17.69
N GLY A 95 -11.31 5.59 -16.48
CA GLY A 95 -12.55 4.98 -16.00
C GLY A 95 -12.37 3.67 -15.23
N PHE A 96 -11.14 3.32 -14.83
CA PHE A 96 -10.91 2.17 -13.96
C PHE A 96 -11.62 2.35 -12.62
N ARG A 97 -12.34 1.32 -12.16
CA ARG A 97 -13.02 1.32 -10.87
C ARG A 97 -12.37 0.30 -9.94
N PHE A 98 -11.90 0.78 -8.79
CA PHE A 98 -11.34 -0.05 -7.73
C PHE A 98 -12.44 -0.81 -7.00
N ASN A 99 -12.25 -2.10 -6.79
CA ASN A 99 -13.05 -2.89 -5.87
C ASN A 99 -12.73 -2.52 -4.41
N ASN A 100 -11.46 -2.22 -4.12
CA ASN A 100 -10.96 -1.93 -2.79
C ASN A 100 -10.33 -0.54 -2.74
N SER A 101 -11.14 0.48 -2.43
CA SER A 101 -10.69 1.86 -2.24
C SER A 101 -10.30 2.18 -0.80
N GLU A 102 -10.75 1.39 0.18
CA GLU A 102 -10.47 1.57 1.60
C GLU A 102 -9.51 0.50 2.13
N LEU A 103 -8.42 0.96 2.77
CA LEU A 103 -7.36 0.09 3.27
C LEU A 103 -7.88 -0.95 4.26
N ARG A 104 -8.80 -0.56 5.14
CA ARG A 104 -9.34 -1.44 6.17
C ARG A 104 -10.08 -2.63 5.57
N SER A 105 -10.89 -2.38 4.55
CA SER A 105 -11.62 -3.42 3.82
C SER A 105 -10.63 -4.35 3.10
N ALA A 106 -9.68 -3.76 2.37
CA ALA A 106 -8.65 -4.50 1.64
C ALA A 106 -7.84 -5.45 2.54
N LEU A 107 -7.39 -4.96 3.70
CA LEU A 107 -6.66 -5.77 4.69
C LEU A 107 -7.51 -6.88 5.29
N THR A 108 -8.79 -6.61 5.54
CA THR A 108 -9.71 -7.62 6.08
C THR A 108 -9.92 -8.74 5.06
N SER A 109 -10.16 -8.40 3.80
CA SER A 109 -10.30 -9.39 2.71
C SER A 109 -9.03 -10.21 2.51
N ALA A 110 -7.85 -9.58 2.54
CA ALA A 110 -6.58 -10.26 2.34
C ALA A 110 -6.24 -11.26 3.46
N LEU A 111 -6.60 -10.97 4.71
CA LEU A 111 -6.32 -11.83 5.85
C LEU A 111 -7.33 -12.97 6.05
N ILE A 112 -8.54 -12.86 5.48
CA ILE A 112 -9.54 -13.94 5.51
C ILE A 112 -9.21 -15.05 4.50
N GLN A 113 -8.40 -14.76 3.48
CA GLN A 113 -8.02 -15.73 2.45
C GLN A 113 -6.88 -16.68 2.88
N GLU A 114 -6.36 -16.58 4.10
CA GLU A 114 -5.28 -17.44 4.64
C GLU A 114 -5.78 -18.72 5.36
N ASP A 115 -7.09 -19.03 5.31
CA ASP A 115 -7.69 -20.28 5.81
C ASP A 115 -8.09 -21.24 4.66
#